data_AF-G3GX03-F1
#
_entry.id   AF-G3GX03-F1
#
_cell.length_a   1.000
_cell.length_b   1.000
_cell.length_c   1.000
_cell.angle_alpha   90.00
_cell.angle_beta   90.00
_cell.angle_gamma   90.00
#
_symmetry.space_group_name_H-M   'P 1'
#
loop_
_entity.id
_entity.type
_entity.pdbx_description
1 polymer ?
#
loop_
_entity_poly.entity_id
_entity_poly.type
_entity_poly.pdbx_seq_one_letter_code
_entity_poly.pdbx_strand_id
1 'polypeptide(L)'
;MNKHGICVVDDFLGRETGQQIGDEVRALHDTGKFTDGQLVSQKSDSSKDIRGDQITWIEGKEPGCETIGLLMSSMDDLIRHCSGKLGNYRINGRTKVSGGILRIFPEGKAQFADIEPKFDRLLFFWSDRRNPHEVQPAYATRYAITVWYFDADERARAKVKYLTGEKGVRVELNKPNSVSKDV
;
A
#
# COMPACT_ATOMS: atom_id res chain seq x y z
N MET A 1 11.12 9.32 -4.66
CA MET A 1 10.04 9.70 -3.72
C MET A 1 9.89 11.20 -3.54
N ASN A 2 10.95 11.92 -3.15
CA ASN A 2 10.88 13.29 -2.61
C ASN A 2 10.06 14.31 -3.43
N LYS A 3 10.15 14.29 -4.77
CA LYS A 3 9.43 15.23 -5.64
C LYS A 3 7.95 14.89 -5.86
N HIS A 4 7.61 13.60 -5.97
CA HIS A 4 6.30 13.17 -6.46
C HIS A 4 5.44 12.43 -5.42
N GLY A 5 6.05 11.88 -4.36
CA GLY A 5 5.38 11.04 -3.37
C GLY A 5 5.08 9.61 -3.82
N ILE A 6 5.42 9.30 -5.08
CA ILE A 6 5.21 8.03 -5.80
C ILE A 6 6.47 7.75 -6.63
N CYS A 7 6.83 6.48 -6.82
CA CYS A 7 7.91 6.00 -7.67
C CYS A 7 7.57 4.62 -8.22
N VAL A 8 7.68 4.41 -9.53
CA VAL A 8 7.48 3.11 -10.19
C VAL A 8 8.81 2.65 -10.79
N VAL A 9 9.09 1.36 -10.67
CA VAL A 9 10.21 0.67 -11.32
C VAL A 9 9.60 -0.51 -12.07
N ASP A 10 9.71 -0.50 -13.40
CA ASP A 10 9.36 -1.65 -14.25
C ASP A 10 10.60 -2.56 -14.42
N ASP A 11 10.38 -3.84 -14.70
CA ASP A 11 11.43 -4.87 -14.90
C ASP A 11 12.39 -5.00 -13.69
N PHE A 12 11.83 -5.09 -12.47
CA PHE A 12 12.58 -5.01 -11.21
C PHE A 12 13.49 -6.22 -10.92
N LEU A 13 12.99 -7.45 -11.05
CA LEU A 13 13.74 -8.69 -10.79
C LEU A 13 14.01 -9.52 -12.05
N GLY A 14 13.44 -9.13 -13.18
CA GLY A 14 13.52 -9.85 -14.43
C GLY A 14 12.50 -11.00 -14.53
N ARG A 15 12.32 -11.46 -15.77
CA ARG A 15 11.23 -12.39 -16.15
C ARG A 15 11.25 -13.72 -15.42
N GLU A 16 12.43 -14.29 -15.17
CA GLU A 16 12.59 -15.60 -14.54
C GLU A 16 12.16 -15.56 -13.07
N THR A 17 12.77 -14.68 -12.28
CA THR A 17 12.43 -14.46 -10.87
C THR A 17 10.97 -14.02 -10.69
N GLY A 18 10.48 -13.10 -11.52
CA GLY A 18 9.09 -12.66 -11.48
C GLY A 18 8.09 -13.79 -11.78
N GLN A 19 8.46 -14.74 -12.64
CA GLN A 19 7.64 -15.91 -12.97
C GLN A 19 7.58 -16.87 -11.78
N GLN A 20 8.74 -17.18 -11.17
CA GLN A 20 8.85 -18.01 -9.97
C GLN A 20 8.02 -17.46 -8.80
N ILE A 21 8.11 -16.16 -8.51
CA ILE A 21 7.24 -15.48 -7.52
C ILE A 21 5.76 -15.68 -7.87
N GLY A 22 5.39 -15.57 -9.15
CA GLY A 22 4.04 -15.81 -9.61
C GLY A 22 3.57 -17.25 -9.40
N ASP A 23 4.46 -18.23 -9.54
CA ASP A 23 4.16 -19.65 -9.33
C ASP A 23 3.99 -19.97 -7.83
N GLU A 24 4.83 -19.42 -6.95
CA GLU A 24 4.65 -19.52 -5.47
C GLU A 24 3.32 -18.90 -5.02
N VAL A 25 2.98 -17.70 -5.51
CA VAL A 25 1.71 -17.03 -5.16
C VAL A 25 0.49 -17.82 -5.67
N ARG A 26 0.58 -18.44 -6.86
CA ARG A 26 -0.48 -19.34 -7.36
C ARG A 26 -0.61 -20.60 -6.50
N ALA A 27 0.50 -21.24 -6.13
CA ALA A 27 0.47 -22.42 -5.26
C ALA A 27 -0.15 -22.11 -3.88
N LEU A 28 0.12 -20.93 -3.31
CA LEU A 28 -0.56 -20.46 -2.09
C LEU A 28 -2.07 -20.25 -2.28
N HIS A 29 -2.51 -19.78 -3.45
CA HIS A 29 -3.93 -19.60 -3.78
C HIS A 29 -4.64 -20.94 -3.97
N ASP A 30 -4.08 -21.82 -4.80
CA ASP A 30 -4.61 -23.15 -5.11
C ASP A 30 -4.68 -24.07 -3.88
N THR A 31 -3.77 -23.87 -2.91
CA THR A 31 -3.77 -24.61 -1.62
C THR A 31 -4.66 -23.96 -0.53
N GLY A 32 -5.44 -22.93 -0.87
CA GLY A 32 -6.42 -22.31 0.04
C GLY A 32 -5.80 -21.57 1.22
N LYS A 33 -4.58 -21.03 1.09
CA LYS A 33 -3.90 -20.26 2.16
C LYS A 33 -4.36 -18.81 2.28
N PHE A 34 -5.20 -18.37 1.36
CA PHE A 34 -5.76 -17.03 1.30
C PHE A 34 -7.06 -16.91 2.10
N THR A 35 -7.27 -15.75 2.73
CA THR A 35 -8.46 -15.40 3.51
C THR A 35 -9.01 -14.05 3.06
N ASP A 36 -10.31 -13.80 3.24
CA ASP A 36 -10.93 -12.56 2.75
C ASP A 36 -10.40 -11.33 3.49
N GLY A 37 -10.04 -10.29 2.74
CA GLY A 37 -9.42 -9.07 3.26
C GLY A 37 -10.37 -8.25 4.15
N GLN A 38 -9.90 -7.85 5.32
CA GLN A 38 -10.69 -7.07 6.29
C GLN A 38 -10.19 -5.61 6.43
N LEU A 39 -11.09 -4.72 6.83
CA LEU A 39 -10.77 -3.33 7.16
C LEU A 39 -10.22 -3.17 8.59
N VAL A 40 -9.25 -2.26 8.76
CA VAL A 40 -8.54 -2.02 10.03
C VAL A 40 -9.43 -1.39 11.12
N SER A 41 -10.53 -0.71 10.76
CA SER A 41 -11.51 -0.19 11.72
C SER A 41 -12.87 -0.88 11.56
N GLN A 42 -13.05 -1.99 12.26
CA GLN A 42 -14.36 -2.65 12.38
C GLN A 42 -15.35 -1.73 13.10
N LYS A 43 -16.49 -1.44 12.48
CA LYS A 43 -17.60 -0.70 13.09
C LYS A 43 -18.90 -1.49 12.95
N SER A 44 -19.10 -2.38 13.93
CA SER A 44 -20.33 -3.15 14.22
C SER A 44 -20.89 -4.03 13.10
N ASP A 45 -20.81 -5.35 13.30
CA ASP A 45 -21.67 -6.42 12.76
C ASP A 45 -22.44 -6.12 11.46
N SER A 46 -21.70 -5.84 10.38
CA SER A 46 -22.28 -5.81 9.04
C SER A 46 -21.36 -6.49 8.03
N SER A 47 -21.95 -7.26 7.12
CA SER A 47 -21.27 -7.94 6.02
C SER A 47 -20.68 -6.99 4.95
N LYS A 48 -20.55 -5.70 5.27
CA LYS A 48 -20.02 -4.63 4.40
C LYS A 48 -18.54 -4.31 4.67
N ASP A 49 -17.96 -4.90 5.72
CA ASP A 49 -16.57 -4.64 6.15
C ASP A 49 -15.53 -5.57 5.47
N ILE A 50 -15.98 -6.46 4.57
CA ILE A 50 -15.16 -7.36 3.76
C ILE A 50 -14.75 -6.67 2.47
N ARG A 51 -13.46 -6.67 2.15
CA ARG A 51 -12.92 -6.17 0.88
C ARG A 51 -13.03 -7.26 -0.20
N GLY A 52 -13.10 -6.85 -1.47
CA GLY A 52 -13.17 -7.77 -2.61
C GLY A 52 -11.85 -8.47 -2.98
N ASP A 53 -10.86 -8.50 -2.08
CA ASP A 53 -9.57 -9.15 -2.27
C ASP A 53 -9.34 -10.22 -1.19
N GLN A 54 -8.57 -11.25 -1.53
CA GLN A 54 -8.10 -12.24 -0.57
C GLN A 54 -6.63 -11.96 -0.25
N ILE A 55 -6.21 -12.19 0.99
CA ILE A 55 -4.85 -11.96 1.49
C ILE A 55 -4.28 -13.19 2.19
N THR A 56 -2.96 -13.26 2.22
CA THR A 56 -2.21 -14.12 3.14
C THR A 56 -0.97 -13.37 3.61
N TRP A 57 -0.45 -13.70 4.79
CA TRP A 57 0.74 -13.08 5.36
C TRP A 57 1.90 -14.06 5.28
N ILE A 58 3.04 -13.62 4.75
CA ILE A 58 4.22 -14.44 4.46
C ILE A 58 5.44 -13.75 5.08
N GLU A 59 6.27 -14.50 5.83
CA GLU A 59 7.55 -14.04 6.39
C GLU A 59 8.72 -14.19 5.41
N GLY A 60 8.57 -14.99 4.35
CA GLY A 60 9.59 -15.26 3.33
C GLY A 60 10.56 -16.37 3.71
N LYS A 61 10.14 -17.27 4.61
CA LYS A 61 10.92 -18.42 5.13
C LYS A 61 10.14 -19.73 5.16
N GLU A 62 8.87 -19.67 4.82
CA GLU A 62 7.98 -20.79 4.68
C GLU A 62 8.39 -21.65 3.47
N PRO A 63 8.26 -22.99 3.53
CA PRO A 63 8.57 -23.85 2.39
C PRO A 63 7.69 -23.50 1.19
N GLY A 64 8.29 -23.30 0.01
CA GLY A 64 7.58 -22.85 -1.20
C GLY A 64 7.28 -21.34 -1.25
N CYS A 65 7.99 -20.54 -0.44
CA CYS A 65 7.95 -19.07 -0.45
C CYS A 65 9.37 -18.45 -0.55
N GLU A 66 10.34 -19.23 -1.04
CA GLU A 66 11.75 -18.84 -1.07
C GLU A 66 12.00 -17.66 -2.03
N THR A 67 11.30 -17.61 -3.17
CA THR A 67 11.43 -16.50 -4.13
C THR A 67 10.66 -15.26 -3.68
N ILE A 68 9.55 -15.42 -2.95
CA ILE A 68 8.92 -14.33 -2.19
C ILE A 68 9.90 -13.75 -1.15
N GLY A 69 10.66 -14.59 -0.45
CA GLY A 69 11.73 -14.17 0.47
C GLY A 69 12.86 -13.39 -0.23
N LEU A 70 13.24 -13.80 -1.45
CA LEU A 70 14.21 -13.07 -2.29
C LEU A 70 13.67 -11.69 -2.72
N LEU A 71 12.39 -11.59 -3.09
CA LEU A 71 11.73 -10.31 -3.38
C LEU A 71 11.77 -9.38 -2.18
N MET A 72 11.39 -9.86 -0.99
CA MET A 72 11.41 -9.08 0.25
C MET A 72 12.83 -8.57 0.57
N SER A 73 13.83 -9.45 0.49
CA SER A 73 15.24 -9.10 0.69
C SER A 73 15.74 -8.03 -0.30
N SER A 74 15.28 -8.12 -1.55
CA SER A 74 15.63 -7.17 -2.62
C SER A 74 14.98 -5.78 -2.40
N MET A 75 13.75 -5.74 -1.87
CA MET A 75 13.10 -4.48 -1.46
C MET A 75 13.83 -3.86 -0.26
N ASP A 76 14.18 -4.67 0.75
CA ASP A 76 14.91 -4.21 1.94
C ASP A 76 16.27 -3.62 1.59
N ASP A 77 17.01 -4.27 0.69
CA ASP A 77 18.28 -3.75 0.18
C ASP A 77 18.12 -2.46 -0.61
N LEU A 78 17.07 -2.32 -1.43
CA LEU A 78 16.77 -1.07 -2.12
C LEU A 78 16.51 0.05 -1.11
N ILE A 79 15.64 -0.18 -0.11
CA ILE A 79 15.32 0.78 0.95
C ILE A 79 16.57 1.14 1.78
N ARG A 80 17.42 0.16 2.10
CA ARG A 80 18.69 0.34 2.82
C ARG A 80 19.64 1.29 2.07
N HIS A 81 19.85 1.08 0.76
CA HIS A 81 20.66 1.98 -0.07
C HIS A 81 20.02 3.35 -0.31
N CYS A 82 18.69 3.40 -0.28
CA CYS A 82 17.89 4.61 -0.45
C CYS A 82 17.71 5.44 0.83
N SER A 83 18.14 4.92 2.00
CA SER A 83 18.05 5.62 3.28
C SER A 83 18.68 7.02 3.19
N GLY A 84 17.86 8.05 3.41
CA GLY A 84 18.24 9.46 3.29
C GLY A 84 18.34 10.05 1.87
N LYS A 85 18.02 9.33 0.78
CA LYS A 85 18.40 9.74 -0.60
C LYS A 85 17.31 9.71 -1.70
N LEU A 86 16.03 9.46 -1.40
CA LEU A 86 15.03 9.02 -2.40
C LEU A 86 14.57 10.03 -3.49
N GLY A 87 15.38 10.20 -4.54
CA GLY A 87 15.03 10.79 -5.86
C GLY A 87 15.93 10.25 -7.00
N ASN A 88 15.73 10.56 -8.28
CA ASN A 88 14.67 11.39 -8.90
C ASN A 88 14.58 11.09 -10.43
N TYR A 89 13.49 10.48 -10.94
CA TYR A 89 13.33 10.12 -12.37
C TYR A 89 11.93 10.44 -12.93
N ARG A 90 11.77 10.39 -14.26
CA ARG A 90 10.54 10.67 -15.05
C ARG A 90 9.98 9.39 -15.68
N ILE A 91 8.66 9.29 -15.79
CA ILE A 91 7.95 8.16 -16.40
C ILE A 91 6.88 8.68 -17.38
N ASN A 92 6.80 8.10 -18.57
CA ASN A 92 5.82 8.41 -19.63
C ASN A 92 5.40 7.11 -20.34
N GLY A 93 4.10 6.79 -20.39
CA GLY A 93 3.56 5.68 -21.19
C GLY A 93 2.34 4.99 -20.55
N ARG A 94 1.41 4.49 -21.39
CA ARG A 94 0.19 3.77 -20.97
C ARG A 94 -0.25 2.78 -22.08
N THR A 95 -0.83 1.65 -21.70
CA THR A 95 -1.44 0.68 -22.63
C THR A 95 -2.83 0.24 -22.14
N LYS A 96 -3.60 -0.56 -22.92
CA LYS A 96 -4.97 -0.99 -22.54
C LYS A 96 -4.94 -2.10 -21.49
N VAL A 97 -5.89 -2.08 -20.54
CA VAL A 97 -5.91 -2.93 -19.33
C VAL A 97 -7.29 -3.55 -19.05
N SER A 98 -7.31 -4.76 -18.47
CA SER A 98 -8.49 -5.54 -18.08
C SER A 98 -9.11 -5.11 -16.73
N GLY A 99 -9.11 -3.81 -16.44
CA GLY A 99 -9.43 -3.27 -15.10
C GLY A 99 -8.26 -3.37 -14.12
N GLY A 100 -8.54 -3.33 -12.81
CA GLY A 100 -7.55 -3.55 -11.74
C GLY A 100 -6.48 -2.46 -11.56
N ILE A 101 -6.70 -1.28 -12.15
CA ILE A 101 -5.82 -0.12 -12.06
C ILE A 101 -5.77 0.39 -10.62
N LEU A 102 -4.57 0.60 -10.08
CA LEU A 102 -4.38 1.37 -8.85
C LEU A 102 -4.37 2.86 -9.22
N ARG A 103 -5.36 3.62 -8.74
CA ARG A 103 -5.42 5.08 -8.89
C ARG A 103 -5.01 5.74 -7.58
N ILE A 104 -4.00 6.60 -7.64
CA ILE A 104 -3.52 7.40 -6.50
C ILE A 104 -3.88 8.86 -6.74
N PHE A 105 -4.34 9.58 -5.71
CA PHE A 105 -4.74 10.99 -5.75
C PHE A 105 -3.81 11.84 -4.86
N PRO A 106 -2.61 12.26 -5.32
CA PRO A 106 -1.67 12.96 -4.45
C PRO A 106 -2.23 14.28 -3.90
N GLU A 107 -2.12 14.46 -2.58
CA GLU A 107 -2.58 15.67 -1.89
C GLU A 107 -1.95 16.93 -2.50
N GLY A 108 -2.77 17.97 -2.71
CA GLY A 108 -2.33 19.24 -3.29
C GLY A 108 -2.05 19.21 -4.80
N LYS A 109 -2.41 18.14 -5.53
CA LYS A 109 -2.28 18.07 -7.00
C LYS A 109 -3.65 17.94 -7.67
N ALA A 110 -3.84 18.66 -8.77
CA ALA A 110 -5.04 18.57 -9.61
C ALA A 110 -5.08 17.32 -10.53
N GLN A 111 -4.17 16.36 -10.32
CA GLN A 111 -3.99 15.18 -11.17
C GLN A 111 -3.80 13.93 -10.30
N PHE A 112 -4.42 12.83 -10.72
CA PHE A 112 -4.20 11.50 -10.18
C PHE A 112 -3.14 10.72 -11.00
N ALA A 113 -2.58 9.67 -10.41
CA ALA A 113 -1.69 8.73 -11.07
C ALA A 113 -2.41 7.38 -11.23
N ASP A 114 -2.64 6.97 -12.48
CA ASP A 114 -3.13 5.61 -12.80
C ASP A 114 -1.95 4.67 -13.02
N ILE A 115 -1.92 3.59 -12.25
CA ILE A 115 -0.83 2.61 -12.23
C ILE A 115 -1.41 1.24 -12.61
N GLU A 116 -1.11 0.83 -13.83
CA GLU A 116 -1.40 -0.52 -14.32
C GLU A 116 -0.68 -1.58 -13.46
N PRO A 117 -1.34 -2.69 -13.06
CA PRO A 117 -0.73 -3.79 -12.32
C PRO A 117 0.10 -4.67 -13.27
N LYS A 118 1.21 -4.12 -13.79
CA LYS A 118 2.11 -4.85 -14.67
C LYS A 118 2.87 -5.93 -13.91
N PHE A 119 3.19 -7.01 -14.61
CA PHE A 119 4.15 -8.01 -14.15
C PHE A 119 5.53 -7.38 -13.92
N ASP A 120 6.24 -7.84 -12.90
CA ASP A 120 7.58 -7.36 -12.49
C ASP A 120 7.70 -5.83 -12.26
N ARG A 121 6.58 -5.20 -11.88
CA ARG A 121 6.51 -3.79 -11.49
C ARG A 121 6.62 -3.64 -9.97
N LEU A 122 7.63 -2.92 -9.52
CA LEU A 122 7.74 -2.42 -8.16
C LEU A 122 7.17 -1.00 -8.05
N LEU A 123 6.46 -0.72 -6.96
CA LEU A 123 5.83 0.57 -6.69
C LEU A 123 6.12 1.00 -5.24
N PHE A 124 6.63 2.22 -5.08
CA PHE A 124 6.71 2.91 -3.80
C PHE A 124 5.78 4.14 -3.80
N PHE A 125 5.03 4.34 -2.73
CA PHE A 125 4.34 5.60 -2.44
C PHE A 125 4.29 5.83 -0.92
N TRP A 126 4.18 7.09 -0.48
CA TRP A 126 3.98 7.38 0.95
C TRP A 126 2.63 6.86 1.43
N SER A 127 2.61 6.13 2.55
CA SER A 127 1.44 5.45 3.11
C SER A 127 0.45 6.35 3.85
N ASP A 128 0.84 7.59 4.16
CA ASP A 128 -0.01 8.55 4.88
C ASP A 128 -1.00 9.28 3.96
N ARG A 129 -1.70 10.27 4.54
CA ARG A 129 -2.72 11.10 3.87
C ARG A 129 -2.25 11.85 2.61
N ARG A 130 -0.96 11.85 2.27
CA ARG A 130 -0.44 12.43 1.03
C ARG A 130 -0.87 11.64 -0.21
N ASN A 131 -1.21 10.36 -0.07
CA ASN A 131 -1.61 9.49 -1.19
C ASN A 131 -2.89 8.65 -0.90
N PRO A 132 -4.08 9.27 -0.79
CA PRO A 132 -5.35 8.57 -0.95
C PRO A 132 -5.33 7.77 -2.27
N HIS A 133 -5.83 6.54 -2.24
CA HIS A 133 -5.78 5.65 -3.40
C HIS A 133 -6.93 4.64 -3.40
N GLU A 134 -7.29 4.18 -4.59
CA GLU A 134 -8.32 3.16 -4.84
C GLU A 134 -7.79 2.13 -5.85
N VAL A 135 -8.24 0.88 -5.74
CA VAL A 135 -8.08 -0.13 -6.80
C VAL A 135 -9.40 -0.20 -7.55
N GLN A 136 -9.36 0.11 -8.84
CA GLN A 136 -10.53 0.00 -9.72
C GLN A 136 -10.93 -1.48 -9.88
N PRO A 137 -12.21 -1.78 -10.18
CA PRO A 137 -12.68 -3.14 -10.41
C PRO A 137 -11.77 -3.93 -11.36
N ALA A 138 -11.40 -5.14 -10.94
CA ALA A 138 -10.65 -6.10 -11.75
C ALA A 138 -11.62 -7.16 -12.28
N TYR A 139 -11.51 -7.49 -13.56
CA TYR A 139 -12.36 -8.49 -14.23
C TYR A 139 -11.61 -9.79 -14.57
N ALA A 140 -10.43 -9.95 -13.98
CA ALA A 140 -9.57 -11.13 -14.03
C ALA A 140 -8.77 -11.22 -12.72
N THR A 141 -8.29 -12.42 -12.37
CA THR A 141 -7.47 -12.65 -11.17
C THR A 141 -6.21 -11.76 -11.21
N ARG A 142 -6.00 -10.98 -10.13
CA ARG A 142 -4.94 -9.98 -10.04
C ARG A 142 -4.16 -10.16 -8.74
N TYR A 143 -2.96 -10.71 -8.84
CA TYR A 143 -2.04 -10.85 -7.70
C TYR A 143 -1.20 -9.58 -7.49
N ALA A 144 -0.85 -9.30 -6.23
CA ALA A 144 0.12 -8.29 -5.82
C ALA A 144 0.69 -8.64 -4.44
N ILE A 145 1.95 -8.33 -4.19
CA ILE A 145 2.60 -8.45 -2.89
C ILE A 145 2.85 -7.03 -2.36
N THR A 146 2.55 -6.78 -1.08
CA THR A 146 2.65 -5.46 -0.45
C THR A 146 3.47 -5.55 0.84
N VAL A 147 4.47 -4.68 0.98
CA VAL A 147 5.31 -4.56 2.18
C VAL A 147 5.17 -3.13 2.73
N TRP A 148 5.00 -2.99 4.05
CA TRP A 148 4.97 -1.69 4.73
C TRP A 148 6.25 -1.44 5.52
N TYR A 149 7.00 -0.42 5.10
CA TYR A 149 8.14 0.11 5.84
C TYR A 149 7.66 1.10 6.91
N PHE A 150 8.11 0.91 8.15
CA PHE A 150 7.75 1.76 9.28
C PHE A 150 8.85 2.78 9.59
N ASP A 151 8.46 4.04 9.80
CA ASP A 151 9.31 5.00 10.50
C ASP A 151 9.51 4.56 11.96
N ALA A 152 10.73 4.70 12.47
CA ALA A 152 11.09 4.21 13.80
C ALA A 152 10.37 4.99 14.91
N ASP A 153 10.33 6.31 14.80
CA ASP A 153 9.75 7.19 15.82
C ASP A 153 8.21 7.15 15.78
N GLU A 154 7.62 7.09 14.59
CA GLU A 154 6.17 6.91 14.42
C GLU A 154 5.72 5.57 15.00
N ARG A 155 6.44 4.48 14.71
CA ARG A 155 6.15 3.15 15.27
C ARG A 155 6.30 3.12 16.79
N ALA A 156 7.29 3.81 17.34
CA ALA A 156 7.48 3.94 18.79
C ALA A 156 6.29 4.67 19.44
N ARG A 157 5.91 5.84 18.92
CA ARG A 157 4.73 6.61 19.39
C ARG A 157 3.42 5.82 19.26
N ALA A 158 3.23 5.12 18.15
CA ALA A 158 2.04 4.31 17.91
C ALA A 158 1.91 3.17 18.94
N LYS A 159 3.01 2.44 19.22
CA LYS A 159 3.02 1.37 20.23
C LYS A 159 2.58 1.88 21.61
N VAL A 160 3.10 3.03 22.05
CA VAL A 160 2.70 3.65 23.32
C VAL A 160 1.19 3.92 23.33
N LYS A 161 0.67 4.59 22.30
CA LYS A 161 -0.75 4.97 22.22
C LYS A 161 -1.72 3.77 22.19
N TYR A 162 -1.33 2.68 21.53
CA TYR A 162 -2.13 1.45 21.53
C TYR A 162 -2.11 0.73 22.90
N LEU A 163 -0.99 0.81 23.63
CA LEU A 163 -0.87 0.23 24.98
C LEU A 163 -1.57 1.07 26.07
N THR A 164 -1.59 2.40 25.94
CA THR A 164 -2.26 3.30 26.90
C THR A 164 -3.76 3.45 26.68
N GLY A 165 -4.29 2.99 25.54
CA GLY A 165 -5.73 3.05 25.23
C GLY A 165 -6.24 4.46 24.88
N GLU A 166 -5.36 5.45 24.74
CA GLU A 166 -5.71 6.84 24.39
C GLU A 166 -6.16 6.96 22.93
N LYS A 167 -7.41 6.54 22.66
CA LYS A 167 -8.12 6.89 21.42
C LYS A 167 -8.19 8.42 21.35
N GLY A 168 -7.58 8.98 20.31
CA GLY A 168 -7.37 10.42 20.21
C GLY A 168 -8.69 11.18 20.32
N VAL A 169 -8.81 12.02 21.36
CA VAL A 169 -9.94 12.92 21.55
C VAL A 169 -10.03 13.83 20.33
N ARG A 170 -11.17 13.81 19.64
CA ARG A 170 -11.45 14.75 18.55
C ARG A 170 -11.81 16.09 19.16
N VAL A 171 -10.80 16.92 19.40
CA VAL A 171 -11.01 18.31 19.86
C VAL A 171 -11.67 19.07 18.71
N GLU A 172 -12.94 19.41 18.87
CA GLU A 172 -13.61 20.31 17.93
C GLU A 172 -13.10 21.73 18.14
N LEU A 173 -12.90 22.46 17.04
CA LEU A 173 -12.49 23.86 17.11
C LEU A 173 -13.64 24.67 17.71
N ASN A 174 -13.37 25.39 18.80
CA ASN A 174 -14.33 26.31 19.40
C ASN A 174 -14.84 27.29 18.33
N LYS A 175 -16.17 27.38 18.20
CA LYS A 175 -16.79 28.39 17.33
C LYS A 175 -16.41 29.79 17.83
N PRO A 176 -16.13 30.76 16.94
CA PRO A 176 -15.90 32.13 17.37
C PRO A 176 -17.19 32.68 18.01
N ASN A 177 -17.05 33.31 19.17
CA ASN A 177 -18.16 33.99 19.84
C ASN A 177 -18.78 35.02 18.89
N SER A 178 -20.07 34.87 18.60
CA SER A 178 -20.85 35.95 17.99
C SER A 178 -20.91 37.11 18.99
N VAL A 179 -20.27 38.22 18.65
CA VAL A 179 -20.39 39.46 19.41
C VAL A 179 -21.82 39.95 19.27
N SER A 180 -22.61 39.85 20.34
CA SER A 180 -23.90 40.53 20.43
C SER A 180 -23.68 42.03 20.28
N LYS A 181 -24.26 42.62 19.23
CA LYS A 181 -24.52 44.05 19.18
C LYS A 181 -25.92 44.26 19.72
N ASP A 182 -26.02 44.71 20.96
CA ASP A 182 -27.23 45.32 21.51
C ASP A 182 -26.99 46.83 21.66
N VAL A 183 -28.01 47.60 21.28
CA VAL A 183 -28.12 49.08 21.23
C VAL A 183 -27.34 49.76 20.11
#